data_AF-A0A972UDU2-F1
#
_entry.id   AF-A0A972UDU2-F1
#
_cell.length_a   1.000
_cell.length_b   1.000
_cell.length_c   1.000
_cell.angle_alpha   90.00
_cell.angle_beta   90.00
_cell.angle_gamma   90.00
#
_symmetry.space_group_name_H-M   'P 1'
#
loop_
_entity.id
_entity.type
_entity.pdbx_description
1 polymer ?
#
loop_
_entity_poly.entity_id
_entity_poly.type
_entity_poly.pdbx_seq_one_letter_code
_entity_poly.pdbx_strand_id
1 'polypeptide(L)'
;MLFGLIGPALMKGTSILWISRIALAFSWIYQGAVPKLVCRSSGEVELLNHLIPVYRWACMAVSWMGVAEIMFGLLLLVSMQYWVFWFNMITLTGLLLFVALFEPAMLTLPFNPLTLNVALIALSLVALDELKKQKNNSHAEQDY
;
A
#
# COMPACT_ATOMS: atom_id res chain seq x y z
N MET A 1 16.89 4.00 23.47
CA MET A 1 17.21 5.33 22.89
C MET A 1 16.52 5.61 21.54
N LEU A 2 15.87 4.64 20.89
CA LEU A 2 15.19 4.88 19.59
C LEU A 2 13.86 5.65 19.67
N PHE A 3 13.18 5.63 20.83
CA PHE A 3 11.82 6.19 20.96
C PHE A 3 11.78 7.73 21.11
N GLY A 4 12.91 8.34 21.52
CA GLY A 4 12.99 9.79 21.75
C GLY A 4 13.19 10.63 20.48
N LEU A 5 13.78 10.06 19.42
CA LEU A 5 13.98 10.73 18.13
C LEU A 5 12.77 10.63 17.18
N ILE A 6 11.90 9.64 17.42
CA ILE A 6 10.72 9.39 16.58
C ILE A 6 9.63 10.45 16.85
N GLY A 7 9.47 10.87 18.12
CA GLY A 7 8.43 11.80 18.56
C GLY A 7 8.39 13.17 17.85
N PRO A 8 9.48 13.95 17.81
CA PRO A 8 9.44 15.30 17.23
C PRO A 8 9.41 15.31 15.70
N ALA A 9 9.99 14.29 15.05
CA ALA A 9 9.95 14.15 13.59
C ALA A 9 8.58 13.68 13.07
N LEU A 10 7.87 12.82 13.83
CA LEU A 10 6.49 12.44 13.51
C LEU A 10 5.53 13.64 13.61
N MET A 11 5.72 14.52 14.59
CA MET A 11 4.84 15.67 14.83
C MET A 11 5.01 16.82 13.83
N LYS A 12 6.05 16.78 12.98
CA LYS A 12 6.20 17.74 11.86
C LYS A 12 5.41 17.34 10.61
N GLY A 13 4.58 16.29 10.64
CA GLY A 13 3.70 15.92 9.53
C GLY A 13 2.53 16.90 9.37
N THR A 14 2.34 17.47 8.17
CA THR A 14 1.13 18.24 7.91
C THR A 14 -0.10 17.32 7.89
N SER A 15 -1.28 17.89 8.14
CA SER A 15 -2.53 17.11 8.14
C SER A 15 -2.73 16.34 6.83
N ILE A 16 -2.29 16.90 5.70
CA ILE A 16 -2.37 16.28 4.37
C ILE A 16 -1.51 15.00 4.30
N LEU A 17 -0.28 15.05 4.82
CA LEU A 17 0.60 13.88 4.86
C LEU A 17 -0.02 12.75 5.68
N TRP A 18 -0.56 13.10 6.85
CA TRP A 18 -1.18 12.13 7.75
C TRP A 18 -2.42 11.48 7.15
N ILE A 19 -3.33 12.28 6.58
CA ILE A 19 -4.55 11.77 5.92
C ILE A 19 -4.16 10.82 4.78
N SER A 20 -3.18 11.20 3.95
CA SER A 20 -2.73 10.38 2.83
C SER A 20 -2.16 9.04 3.30
N ARG A 21 -1.31 9.04 4.33
CA ARG A 21 -0.70 7.83 4.90
C ARG A 21 -1.71 6.93 5.58
N ILE A 22 -2.67 7.49 6.32
CA ILE A 22 -3.74 6.74 6.97
C ILE A 22 -4.62 6.06 5.92
N ALA A 23 -5.01 6.78 4.86
CA ALA A 23 -5.80 6.21 3.76
C ALA A 23 -5.05 5.07 3.06
N LEU A 24 -3.78 5.27 2.72
CA LEU A 24 -2.93 4.24 2.12
C LEU A 24 -2.80 3.00 3.01
N ALA A 25 -2.47 3.21 4.29
CA ALA A 25 -2.32 2.13 5.26
C ALA A 25 -3.62 1.35 5.45
N PHE A 26 -4.73 2.05 5.61
CA PHE A 26 -6.05 1.45 5.76
C PHE A 26 -6.41 0.57 4.55
N SER A 27 -6.18 1.06 3.33
CA SER A 27 -6.48 0.29 2.12
C SER A 27 -5.68 -1.00 2.03
N TRP A 28 -4.36 -0.97 2.28
CA TRP A 28 -3.51 -2.18 2.27
C TRP A 28 -3.87 -3.15 3.39
N ILE A 29 -4.12 -2.64 4.61
CA ILE A 29 -4.52 -3.49 5.73
C ILE A 29 -5.87 -4.15 5.45
N TYR A 30 -6.83 -3.42 4.88
CA TYR A 30 -8.14 -3.98 4.56
C TYR A 30 -8.06 -5.06 3.46
N GLN A 31 -7.32 -4.79 2.38
CA GLN A 31 -7.08 -5.74 1.29
C GLN A 31 -6.34 -6.99 1.78
N GLY A 32 -5.40 -6.85 2.72
CA GLY A 32 -4.69 -7.99 3.28
C GLY A 32 -5.50 -8.77 4.32
N ALA A 33 -6.29 -8.08 5.14
CA ALA A 33 -6.99 -8.71 6.25
C ALA A 33 -8.29 -9.42 5.83
N VAL A 34 -9.13 -8.75 5.05
CA VAL A 34 -10.52 -9.18 4.83
C VAL A 34 -10.62 -10.35 3.85
N PRO A 35 -10.09 -10.26 2.61
CA PRO A 35 -10.20 -11.37 1.67
C PRO A 35 -9.19 -12.50 1.93
N LYS A 36 -7.96 -12.17 2.38
CA LYS A 36 -6.81 -13.10 2.34
C LYS A 36 -6.56 -13.89 3.61
N LEU A 37 -6.81 -13.35 4.80
CA LEU A 37 -6.50 -14.07 6.05
C LEU A 37 -7.40 -15.29 6.31
N VAL A 38 -8.59 -15.33 5.71
CA VAL A 38 -9.57 -16.40 5.95
C VAL A 38 -9.74 -17.31 4.71
N CYS A 39 -8.93 -17.14 3.66
CA CYS A 39 -9.13 -17.79 2.35
C CYS A 39 -10.62 -17.75 1.93
N ARG A 40 -11.27 -16.60 2.15
CA ARG A 40 -12.72 -16.47 2.03
C ARG A 40 -13.16 -16.05 0.63
N SER A 41 -12.24 -15.53 -0.17
CA SER A 41 -12.45 -15.11 -1.56
C SER A 41 -12.11 -16.25 -2.52
N SER A 42 -13.11 -16.77 -3.24
CA SER A 42 -12.91 -17.74 -4.32
C SER A 42 -12.08 -17.17 -5.48
N GLY A 43 -12.14 -15.86 -5.74
CA GLY A 43 -11.47 -15.22 -6.87
C GLY A 43 -9.94 -15.19 -6.78
N GLU A 44 -9.36 -15.05 -5.57
CA GLU A 44 -7.90 -15.05 -5.42
C GLU A 44 -7.30 -16.45 -5.50
N VAL A 45 -8.05 -17.47 -5.09
CA VAL A 45 -7.66 -18.86 -5.27
C VAL A 45 -7.73 -19.26 -6.74
N GLU A 46 -8.75 -18.80 -7.47
CA GLU A 46 -8.89 -18.99 -8.92
C GLU A 46 -7.68 -18.39 -9.67
N LEU A 47 -7.29 -17.16 -9.30
CA LEU A 47 -6.11 -16.48 -9.83
C LEU A 47 -4.82 -17.26 -9.56
N LEU A 48 -4.61 -17.77 -8.35
CA LEU A 48 -3.40 -18.51 -7.99
C LEU A 48 -3.37 -19.96 -8.50
N ASN A 49 -4.52 -20.58 -8.79
CA ASN A 49 -4.59 -21.92 -9.38
C ASN A 49 -3.89 -22.00 -10.75
N HIS A 50 -3.79 -20.88 -11.46
CA HIS A 50 -3.02 -20.78 -12.70
C HIS A 50 -1.51 -20.99 -12.50
N LEU A 51 -1.01 -20.80 -11.27
CA LEU A 51 0.41 -20.91 -10.91
C LEU A 51 0.69 -22.11 -10.00
N ILE A 52 -0.23 -22.47 -9.11
CA ILE A 52 -0.09 -23.55 -8.13
C ILE A 52 -1.35 -24.42 -8.15
N PRO A 53 -1.32 -25.63 -8.77
CA PRO A 53 -2.52 -26.44 -9.00
C PRO A 53 -3.09 -27.11 -7.73
N VAL A 54 -2.44 -26.90 -6.57
CA VAL A 54 -2.82 -27.57 -5.32
C VAL A 54 -3.40 -26.54 -4.36
N TYR A 55 -4.72 -26.62 -4.15
CA TYR A 55 -5.53 -25.69 -3.36
C TYR A 55 -4.93 -25.33 -1.99
N ARG A 56 -4.37 -26.30 -1.25
CA ARG A 56 -3.76 -26.06 0.07
C ARG A 56 -2.56 -25.13 -0.01
N TRP A 57 -1.72 -25.28 -1.02
CA TRP A 57 -0.55 -24.43 -1.24
C TRP A 57 -0.96 -23.06 -1.77
N ALA A 58 -1.99 -22.98 -2.63
CA ALA A 58 -2.58 -21.72 -3.08
C ALA A 58 -3.18 -20.91 -1.91
N CYS A 59 -4.00 -21.53 -1.05
CA CYS A 59 -4.56 -20.85 0.12
C CYS A 59 -3.47 -20.40 1.12
N MET A 60 -2.43 -21.22 1.34
CA MET A 60 -1.30 -20.81 2.18
C MET A 60 -0.57 -19.59 1.58
N ALA A 61 -0.32 -19.58 0.27
CA ALA A 61 0.30 -18.44 -0.42
C ALA A 61 -0.56 -17.18 -0.33
N VAL A 62 -1.88 -17.27 -0.58
CA VAL A 62 -2.83 -16.15 -0.45
C VAL A 62 -2.81 -15.59 0.98
N SER A 63 -2.80 -16.45 1.99
CA SER A 63 -2.76 -16.03 3.39
C SER A 63 -1.47 -15.29 3.74
N TRP A 64 -0.30 -15.78 3.26
CA TRP A 64 0.98 -15.08 3.41
C TRP A 64 1.02 -13.74 2.67
N MET A 65 0.41 -13.65 1.48
CA MET A 65 0.24 -12.37 0.79
C MET A 65 -0.58 -11.41 1.65
N GLY A 66 -1.67 -11.86 2.27
CA GLY A 66 -2.47 -11.03 3.17
C GLY A 66 -1.67 -10.47 4.35
N VAL A 67 -0.83 -11.29 4.98
CA VAL A 67 0.08 -10.84 6.04
C VAL A 67 1.08 -9.80 5.53
N ALA A 68 1.68 -10.03 4.36
CA ALA A 68 2.61 -9.08 3.76
C ALA A 68 1.96 -7.72 3.47
N GLU A 69 0.71 -7.72 2.99
CA GLU A 69 -0.06 -6.49 2.72
C GLU A 69 -0.37 -5.70 3.99
N ILE A 70 -0.75 -6.38 5.06
CA ILE A 70 -0.96 -5.74 6.37
C ILE A 70 0.33 -5.10 6.87
N MET A 71 1.45 -5.84 6.81
CA MET A 71 2.75 -5.31 7.20
C MET A 71 3.16 -4.12 6.35
N PHE A 72 2.88 -4.16 5.04
CA PHE A 72 3.18 -3.07 4.13
C PHE A 72 2.32 -1.83 4.40
N GLY A 73 1.03 -2.01 4.71
CA GLY A 73 0.16 -0.92 5.15
C GLY A 73 0.67 -0.26 6.44
N LEU A 74 1.10 -1.05 7.42
CA LEU A 74 1.72 -0.52 8.65
C LEU A 74 3.04 0.20 8.37
N LEU A 75 3.85 -0.31 7.43
CA LEU A 75 5.08 0.35 7.00
C LEU A 75 4.81 1.73 6.39
N LEU A 76 3.79 1.85 5.52
CA LEU A 76 3.37 3.13 4.94
C LEU A 76 2.91 4.14 6.00
N LEU A 77 2.25 3.65 7.07
CA LEU A 77 1.77 4.48 8.16
C LEU A 77 2.90 5.10 9.00
N VAL A 78 4.02 4.39 9.15
CA VAL A 78 5.14 4.82 10.02
C VAL A 78 6.31 5.40 9.23
N SER A 79 6.48 5.03 7.97
CA SER A 79 7.60 5.46 7.14
C SER A 79 7.56 6.95 6.77
N MET A 80 8.70 7.62 6.89
CA MET A 80 8.97 8.98 6.38
C MET A 80 9.93 8.95 5.17
N GLN A 81 10.22 7.76 4.64
CA GLN A 81 11.19 7.58 3.55
C GLN A 81 10.47 7.62 2.19
N TYR A 82 10.91 8.51 1.30
CA TYR A 82 10.36 8.66 -0.05
C TYR A 82 10.31 7.35 -0.85
N TRP A 83 11.32 6.50 -0.68
CA TRP A 83 11.42 5.27 -1.45
C TRP A 83 10.28 4.28 -1.14
N VAL A 84 9.71 4.31 0.06
CA VAL A 84 8.56 3.44 0.43
C VAL A 84 7.32 3.78 -0.40
N PHE A 85 7.07 5.07 -0.67
CA PHE A 85 5.94 5.50 -1.49
C PHE A 85 6.16 5.23 -2.98
N TRP A 86 7.40 5.29 -3.45
CA TRP A 86 7.75 4.83 -4.81
C TRP A 86 7.52 3.33 -4.97
N PHE A 87 7.98 2.54 -4.00
CA PHE A 87 7.75 1.10 -3.98
C PHE A 87 6.25 0.78 -3.95
N ASN A 88 5.45 1.54 -3.18
CA ASN A 88 3.99 1.41 -3.20
C ASN A 88 3.40 1.61 -4.60
N MET A 89 3.78 2.68 -5.30
CA MET A 89 3.28 2.93 -6.66
C MET A 89 3.64 1.81 -7.63
N ILE A 90 4.90 1.33 -7.59
CA ILE A 90 5.35 0.21 -8.44
C ILE A 90 4.53 -1.05 -8.12
N THR A 91 4.29 -1.33 -6.84
CA THR A 91 3.53 -2.51 -6.41
C THR A 91 2.07 -2.43 -6.88
N LEU A 92 1.41 -1.27 -6.73
CA LEU A 92 0.04 -1.07 -7.21
C LEU A 92 -0.07 -1.21 -8.73
N THR A 93 0.89 -0.66 -9.48
CA THR A 93 0.95 -0.84 -10.94
C THR A 93 1.15 -2.31 -11.31
N GLY A 94 2.05 -3.02 -10.62
CA GLY A 94 2.27 -4.46 -10.84
C GLY A 94 1.03 -5.29 -10.56
N LEU A 95 0.32 -5.03 -9.45
CA LEU A 95 -0.94 -5.69 -9.11
C LEU A 95 -2.03 -5.41 -10.15
N LEU A 96 -2.12 -4.16 -10.62
CA LEU A 96 -3.08 -3.80 -11.67
C LEU A 96 -2.79 -4.53 -12.99
N LEU A 97 -1.53 -4.63 -13.39
CA LEU A 97 -1.11 -5.39 -14.57
C LEU A 97 -1.41 -6.87 -14.41
N PHE A 98 -1.18 -7.44 -13.23
CA PHE A 98 -1.53 -8.82 -12.93
C PHE A 98 -3.03 -9.07 -13.11
N VAL A 99 -3.88 -8.22 -12.54
CA VAL A 99 -5.34 -8.33 -12.74
C VAL A 99 -5.71 -8.15 -14.22
N ALA A 100 -5.11 -7.21 -14.92
CA ALA A 100 -5.40 -6.98 -16.34
C ALA A 100 -5.06 -8.18 -17.24
N LEU A 101 -4.02 -8.94 -16.90
CA LEU A 101 -3.58 -10.11 -17.67
C LEU A 101 -4.37 -11.38 -17.34
N PHE A 102 -4.68 -11.61 -16.06
CA PHE A 102 -5.24 -12.88 -15.60
C PHE A 102 -6.75 -12.82 -15.32
N GLU A 103 -7.31 -11.66 -14.95
CA GLU A 103 -8.74 -11.48 -14.64
C GLU A 103 -9.27 -10.11 -15.16
N PRO A 104 -9.24 -9.85 -16.48
CA PRO A 104 -9.63 -8.55 -17.04
C PRO A 104 -11.10 -8.19 -16.78
N ALA A 105 -11.97 -9.18 -16.56
CA ALA A 105 -13.38 -8.97 -16.23
C ALA A 105 -13.56 -8.17 -14.92
N MET A 106 -12.60 -8.25 -13.99
CA MET A 106 -12.62 -7.46 -12.75
C MET A 106 -12.51 -5.95 -13.03
N LEU A 107 -11.93 -5.54 -14.15
CA LEU A 107 -11.74 -4.14 -14.52
C LEU A 107 -13.02 -3.46 -15.02
N THR A 108 -14.03 -4.22 -15.44
CA THR A 108 -15.30 -3.68 -15.94
C THR A 108 -16.34 -3.50 -14.84
N LEU A 109 -16.05 -3.95 -13.62
CA LEU A 109 -16.93 -3.75 -12.46
C LEU A 109 -17.00 -2.26 -12.08
N PRO A 110 -18.14 -1.77 -11.55
CA PRO A 110 -18.28 -0.37 -11.12
C PRO A 110 -17.35 0.00 -9.95
N PHE A 111 -17.00 -0.98 -9.12
CA PHE A 111 -16.01 -0.88 -8.05
C PHE A 111 -14.87 -1.86 -8.33
N ASN A 112 -13.95 -1.46 -9.21
CA ASN A 112 -12.89 -2.32 -9.72
C ASN A 112 -11.50 -2.00 -9.10
N PRO A 113 -10.53 -2.91 -9.27
CA PRO A 113 -9.15 -2.68 -8.82
C PRO A 113 -8.46 -1.49 -9.49
N LEU A 114 -8.85 -1.11 -10.71
CA LEU A 114 -8.26 0.02 -11.45
C LEU A 114 -8.52 1.34 -10.71
N THR A 115 -9.78 1.64 -10.40
CA THR A 115 -10.15 2.92 -9.76
C THR A 115 -9.49 3.06 -8.40
N LEU A 116 -9.45 1.98 -7.62
CA LEU A 116 -8.80 1.96 -6.32
C LEU A 116 -7.28 2.16 -6.44
N ASN A 117 -6.59 1.40 -7.30
CA ASN A 117 -5.14 1.50 -7.45
C ASN A 117 -4.71 2.90 -7.94
N VAL A 118 -5.45 3.50 -8.87
CA VAL A 118 -5.20 4.88 -9.34
C VAL A 118 -5.35 5.89 -8.20
N ALA A 119 -6.38 5.76 -7.37
CA ALA A 119 -6.57 6.64 -6.21
C ALA A 119 -5.41 6.50 -5.20
N LEU A 120 -4.95 5.29 -4.92
CA LEU A 120 -3.81 5.05 -4.02
C LEU A 120 -2.48 5.55 -4.60
N ILE A 121 -2.28 5.47 -5.92
CA ILE A 121 -1.12 6.08 -6.58
C ILE A 121 -1.18 7.61 -6.42
N ALA A 122 -2.33 8.23 -6.63
CA ALA A 122 -2.50 9.68 -6.44
C ALA A 122 -2.19 10.11 -4.99
N LEU A 123 -2.69 9.37 -3.99
CA LEU A 123 -2.37 9.62 -2.58
C LEU A 123 -0.88 9.45 -2.27
N SER A 124 -0.20 8.52 -2.95
CA SER A 124 1.25 8.34 -2.83
C SER A 124 2.02 9.54 -3.35
N LEU A 125 1.58 10.13 -4.46
CA LEU A 125 2.16 11.36 -5.02
C LEU A 125 1.96 12.54 -4.07
N VAL A 126 0.78 12.68 -3.47
CA VAL A 126 0.49 13.72 -2.47
C VAL A 126 1.40 13.57 -1.25
N ALA A 127 1.54 12.35 -0.72
CA ALA A 127 2.43 12.09 0.41
C ALA A 127 3.90 12.39 0.06
N LEU A 128 4.35 12.03 -1.15
CA LEU A 128 5.71 12.32 -1.62
C LEU A 128 6.00 13.81 -1.76
N ASP A 129 5.07 14.57 -2.34
CA ASP A 129 5.20 16.02 -2.49
C ASP A 129 5.33 16.69 -1.12
N GLU A 130 4.50 16.26 -0.17
CA GLU A 130 4.49 16.81 1.17
C GLU A 130 5.77 16.48 1.96
N LEU A 131 6.26 15.24 1.86
CA LEU A 131 7.56 14.87 2.44
C LEU A 131 8.70 15.69 1.84
N LYS A 132 8.64 16.07 0.55
CA LYS A 132 9.71 16.87 -0.09
C LYS A 132 9.70 18.30 0.43
N LYS A 133 8.52 18.90 0.58
CA LYS A 133 8.34 20.23 1.17
C LYS A 133 8.92 20.31 2.58
N GLN A 134 8.66 19.30 3.42
CA GLN A 134 9.20 19.26 4.79
C GLN A 134 10.73 19.22 4.84
N LYS A 135 11.34 18.44 3.95
CA LYS A 135 12.80 18.37 3.86
C LYS A 135 13.40 19.70 3.40
N ASN A 136 12.80 20.33 2.39
CA ASN A 136 13.29 21.62 1.88
C ASN A 136 13.18 22.74 2.93
N ASN A 137 12.06 22.79 3.67
CA ASN A 137 11.87 23.78 4.74
C ASN A 137 12.86 23.56 5.89
N SER A 138 13.16 22.30 6.22
CA SER A 138 14.15 21.98 7.26
C SER A 138 15.57 22.41 6.88
N HIS A 139 15.93 22.36 5.60
CA HIS A 139 17.22 22.89 5.12
C HIS A 139 17.26 24.42 5.17
N ALA A 140 16.19 25.10 4.76
CA ALA A 140 16.13 26.56 4.78
C ALA A 140 16.25 27.17 6.20
N GLU A 141 15.77 26.48 7.23
CA GLU A 141 15.88 26.89 8.64
C GLU A 141 17.28 26.65 9.24
N GLN A 142 18.13 25.83 8.61
CA GLN A 142 19.50 25.56 9.06
C GLN A 142 20.54 26.52 8.46
N ASP A 143 20.18 27.24 7.39
CA ASP A 143 21.04 28.22 6.71
C ASP A 143 20.92 29.65 7.29
N TYR A 144 20.15 29.85 8.36
CA TYR A 144 19.94 31.12 9.08
C TYR A 144 20.50 31.06 10.50
#